data_AF-Q14546-F1
#
_entry.id   AF-Q14546-F1
#
_cell.length_a   1.000
_cell.length_b   1.000
_cell.length_c   1.000
_cell.angle_alpha   90.00
_cell.angle_beta   90.00
_cell.angle_gamma   90.00
#
_symmetry.space_group_name_H-M   'P 1'
#
loop_
_entity.id
_entity.type
_entity.pdbx_description
1 polymer ?
#
loop_
_entity_poly.entity_id
_entity_poly.type
_entity_poly.pdbx_seq_one_letter_code
_entity_poly.pdbx_strand_id
1 'polypeptide(L)' 'GRRRRLVWTPSQSEALRACFERNPYPGIATRERLAQAIGIPEPRVQIWFQNERSRQLRQH' A
#
# COMPACT_ATOMS: atom_id res chain seq x y z
N GLY A 1 15.59 7.01 -13.79
CA GLY A 1 14.54 8.04 -13.77
C GLY A 1 13.90 8.12 -12.39
N ARG A 2 13.99 9.29 -11.73
CA ARG A 2 13.51 9.51 -10.35
C ARG A 2 11.98 9.48 -10.34
N ARG A 3 11.38 8.36 -9.92
CA ARG A 3 9.90 8.20 -9.83
C ARG A 3 9.36 9.36 -9.00
N ARG A 4 8.46 10.17 -9.58
CA ARG A 4 7.76 11.24 -8.83
C ARG A 4 7.18 10.64 -7.56
N ARG A 5 7.51 11.25 -6.42
CA ARG A 5 7.00 10.87 -5.11
C ARG A 5 5.52 11.25 -5.11
N LEU A 6 4.65 10.26 -5.22
CA LEU A 6 3.22 10.46 -5.05
C LEU A 6 3.01 10.74 -3.56
N VAL A 7 2.40 11.89 -3.28
CA VAL A 7 1.87 12.18 -1.94
C VAL A 7 0.51 11.51 -1.89
N TRP A 8 0.35 10.56 -0.98
CA TRP A 8 -0.92 9.89 -0.74
C TRP A 8 -1.89 10.87 -0.11
N THR A 9 -3.14 10.86 -0.54
CA THR A 9 -4.20 11.57 0.19
C THR A 9 -4.46 10.88 1.54
N PRO A 10 -5.08 11.57 2.52
CA PRO A 10 -5.44 10.97 3.79
C PRO A 10 -6.31 9.71 3.62
N SER A 11 -7.30 9.76 2.73
CA SER A 11 -8.21 8.64 2.43
C SER A 11 -7.49 7.43 1.82
N GLN A 12 -6.58 7.66 0.88
CA GLN A 12 -5.73 6.59 0.32
C GLN A 12 -4.88 5.94 1.40
N SER A 13 -4.28 6.74 2.28
CA SER A 13 -3.42 6.26 3.35
C SER A 13 -4.20 5.47 4.40
N GLU A 14 -5.43 5.88 4.72
CA GLU A 14 -6.33 5.17 5.61
C GLU A 14 -6.76 3.82 5.03
N ALA A 15 -7.17 3.77 3.76
CA ALA A 15 -7.54 2.52 3.10
C ALA A 15 -6.38 1.52 3.03
N LEU A 16 -5.16 2.00 2.75
CA LEU A 16 -3.95 1.16 2.76
C LEU A 16 -3.67 0.59 4.17
N ARG A 17 -3.75 1.43 5.21
CA ARG A 17 -3.56 1.01 6.61
C ARG A 17 -4.63 0.02 7.06
N ALA A 18 -5.91 0.29 6.81
CA ALA A 18 -7.01 -0.61 7.16
C ALA A 18 -6.88 -1.98 6.46
N CYS A 19 -6.43 -2.01 5.19
CA CYS A 19 -6.15 -3.27 4.51
C CYS A 19 -4.94 -3.99 5.13
N PHE A 20 -3.89 -3.26 5.51
CA PHE A 20 -2.69 -3.80 6.11
C PHE A 20 -2.93 -4.44 7.48
N GLU A 21 -3.72 -3.78 8.35
CA GLU A 21 -4.10 -4.30 9.66
C GLU A 21 -4.86 -5.64 9.55
N ARG A 22 -5.68 -5.78 8.51
CA ARG A 22 -6.42 -7.03 8.23
C ARG A 22 -5.53 -8.12 7.63
N ASN A 23 -4.63 -7.74 6.72
CA ASN A 23 -3.73 -8.67 6.05
C ASN A 23 -2.45 -7.94 5.56
N PRO A 24 -1.31 -8.11 6.24
CA PRO A 24 -0.02 -7.53 5.82
C PRO A 24 0.57 -8.13 4.53
N TYR A 25 0.04 -9.29 4.09
CA TYR A 25 0.47 -10.05 2.91
C TYR A 25 -0.70 -10.28 1.95
N PRO A 26 -1.32 -9.22 1.40
CA PRO A 26 -2.43 -9.39 0.47
C PRO A 26 -1.95 -10.00 -0.85
N GLY A 27 -2.71 -10.96 -1.37
CA GLY A 27 -2.51 -11.51 -2.72
C GLY A 27 -2.83 -10.50 -3.82
N ILE A 28 -2.51 -10.84 -5.07
CA ILE A 28 -2.66 -9.95 -6.24
C ILE A 28 -4.10 -9.41 -6.39
N ALA A 29 -5.12 -10.28 -6.31
CA ALA A 29 -6.51 -9.87 -6.47
C ALA A 29 -6.97 -8.85 -5.40
N THR A 30 -6.50 -8.99 -4.17
CA THR A 30 -6.80 -8.03 -3.09
C THR A 30 -6.13 -6.68 -3.35
N ARG A 31 -4.88 -6.70 -3.83
CA ARG A 31 -4.15 -5.47 -4.16
C ARG A 31 -4.76 -4.76 -5.37
N GLU A 32 -5.21 -5.48 -6.38
CA GLU A 32 -5.90 -4.91 -7.54
C GLU A 32 -7.22 -4.24 -7.16
N ARG A 33 -8.05 -4.90 -6.34
CA ARG A 33 -9.29 -4.30 -5.83
C ARG A 33 -9.02 -3.03 -5.02
N LEU A 34 -8.02 -3.06 -4.15
CA LEU A 34 -7.63 -1.89 -3.36
C LEU A 34 -7.12 -0.76 -4.26
N ALA A 35 -6.29 -1.09 -5.25
CA ALA A 35 -5.75 -0.16 -6.23
C ALA A 35 -6.87 0.55 -7.02
N GLN A 36 -7.86 -0.22 -7.48
CA GLN A 36 -9.05 0.32 -8.13
C GLN A 36 -9.86 1.22 -7.18
N ALA A 37 -10.11 0.78 -5.95
CA ALA A 37 -10.91 1.52 -4.98
C ALA A 37 -10.30 2.88 -4.61
N ILE A 38 -8.97 2.99 -4.59
CA ILE A 38 -8.27 4.22 -4.19
C ILE A 38 -7.67 4.98 -5.38
N GLY A 39 -7.91 4.52 -6.61
CA GLY A 39 -7.56 5.19 -7.86
C GLY A 39 -6.07 5.21 -8.17
N ILE A 40 -5.33 4.14 -7.85
CA ILE A 40 -3.87 4.08 -8.07
C ILE A 40 -3.46 2.77 -8.78
N PRO A 41 -2.26 2.70 -9.35
CA PRO A 41 -1.74 1.44 -9.90
C PRO A 41 -1.43 0.41 -8.81
N GLU A 42 -1.77 -0.86 -9.05
CA GLU A 42 -1.43 -1.99 -8.17
C GLU A 42 0.05 -2.05 -7.77
N PRO A 43 1.02 -1.79 -8.66
CA PRO A 43 2.43 -1.83 -8.28
C PRO A 43 2.79 -0.82 -7.18
N ARG A 44 2.02 0.27 -7.06
CA ARG A 44 2.19 1.25 -5.98
C ARG A 44 1.66 0.72 -4.65
N VAL A 45 0.54 0.00 -4.66
CA VAL A 45 0.04 -0.74 -3.49
C VAL A 45 1.10 -1.74 -3.04
N GLN A 46 1.64 -2.56 -3.96
CA GLN A 46 2.66 -3.56 -3.63
C GLN A 46 3.89 -2.93 -2.93
N ILE A 47 4.45 -1.85 -3.50
CA ILE A 47 5.62 -1.16 -2.91
C ILE A 47 5.27 -0.58 -1.54
N TRP A 48 4.07 -0.02 -1.37
CA TRP A 48 3.63 0.49 -0.08
C TRP A 48 3.61 -0.62 0.97
N PHE A 49 3.00 -1.78 0.67
CA PHE A 49 2.97 -2.94 1.56
C PHE A 49 4.37 -3.48 1.88
N GLN A 50 5.29 -3.50 0.92
CA GLN A 50 6.69 -3.88 1.16
C GLN A 50 7.39 -2.91 2.11
N ASN A 51 7.20 -1.60 1.91
CA ASN A 51 7.78 -0.56 2.77
C ASN A 51 7.20 -0.61 4.19
N GLU A 52 5.90 -0.86 4.30
CA GLU A 52 5.18 -0.95 5.57
C GLU A 52 5.70 -2.13 6.41
N ARG A 53 5.81 -3.32 5.81
CA ARG A 53 6.42 -4.48 6.48
C ARG A 53 7.87 -4.23 6.88
N SER A 54 8.65 -3.62 5.98
CA SER A 54 10.03 -3.26 6.28
C SER A 54 10.13 -2.27 7.44
N ARG A 55 9.14 -1.39 7.61
CA ARG A 55 9.09 -0.47 8.75
C ARG A 55 8.77 -1.23 10.04
N GLN A 56 7.78 -2.13 10.03
CA GLN A 56 7.47 -2.95 11.21
C GLN A 56 8.66 -3.81 11.66
N LEU A 57 9.35 -4.44 10.71
CA LEU A 57 10.55 -5.25 10.99
C LEU A 57 11.73 -4.44 11.55
N ARG A 58 11.82 -3.14 11.26
CA ARG A 58 12.86 -2.25 11.80
C ARG A 58 12.49 -1.62 13.14
N GLN A 59 11.22 -1.70 13.54
CA GLN A 59 10.72 -1.17 14.80
C GLN A 59 10.65 -2.26 15.91
N HIS A 60 10.98 -3.49 15.56
CA HIS A 60 11.29 -4.59 16.47
C HIS A 60 12.80 -4.85 16.45
#